data_AF-A0A8C9KFV1-F1
#
_entry.id   AF-A0A8C9KFV1-F1
#
_cell.length_a   1.000
_cell.length_b   1.000
_cell.length_c   1.000
_cell.angle_alpha   90.00
_cell.angle_beta   90.00
_cell.angle_gamma   90.00
#
_symmetry.space_group_name_H-M   'P 1'
#
loop_
_entity.id
_entity.type
_entity.pdbx_description
1 polymer ?
#
loop_
_entity_poly.entity_id
_entity_poly.type
_entity_poly.pdbx_seq_one_letter_code
_entity_poly.pdbx_strand_id
1 'polypeptide(L)'
;MGRPGTASREPLCPPLQCNQDEESLTLLIQVPRIQPQSLQGDVSPFRYKLCFSTQDLVYYSFFLQFAPENKLNTKEPVVSVSSNNAVIELAKSPECHGHWREWYYGLNKDSLEEKLFVNEENVNEVLEEVLSSPFKQTMSLTPPLIEVLQVTDSKIQIHAKVRIWWTL
;
A
#
# COMPACT_ATOMS: atom_id res chain seq x y z
N MET A 1 -38.19 -8.40 -21.85
CA MET A 1 -37.37 -8.89 -20.73
C MET A 1 -35.91 -8.54 -21.02
N GLY A 2 -35.50 -7.30 -20.74
CA GLY A 2 -34.11 -6.87 -20.83
C GLY A 2 -33.55 -6.75 -19.41
N ARG A 3 -32.60 -7.61 -19.06
CA ARG A 3 -31.89 -7.56 -17.78
C ARG A 3 -31.14 -6.21 -17.73
N PRO A 4 -31.26 -5.39 -16.67
CA PRO A 4 -30.48 -4.16 -16.59
C PRO A 4 -29.01 -4.55 -16.57
N GLY A 5 -28.27 -4.17 -17.61
CA GLY A 5 -26.82 -4.29 -17.62
C GLY A 5 -26.30 -3.48 -16.44
N THR A 6 -25.76 -4.16 -15.43
CA THR A 6 -24.93 -3.54 -14.42
C THR A 6 -23.81 -2.83 -15.19
N ALA A 7 -23.84 -1.50 -15.20
CA ALA A 7 -22.71 -0.71 -15.66
C ALA A 7 -21.51 -1.19 -14.84
N SER A 8 -20.65 -1.98 -15.49
CA SER A 8 -19.40 -2.47 -14.91
C SER A 8 -18.56 -1.25 -14.61
N ARG A 9 -18.61 -0.78 -13.36
CA ARG A 9 -17.77 0.32 -12.91
C ARG A 9 -16.31 -0.15 -12.98
N GLU A 10 -15.49 0.58 -13.72
CA GLU A 10 -14.08 0.21 -13.90
C GLU A 10 -13.36 0.12 -12.54
N PRO A 11 -12.48 -0.88 -12.36
CA PRO A 11 -11.70 -1.00 -11.12
C PRO A 11 -10.81 0.23 -10.91
N LEU A 12 -10.64 0.60 -9.65
CA LEU A 12 -9.63 1.58 -9.26
C LEU A 12 -8.30 0.88 -8.99
N CYS A 13 -7.19 1.55 -9.33
CA CYS A 13 -5.86 1.14 -8.92
C CYS A 13 -5.64 1.60 -7.46
N PRO A 14 -5.41 0.69 -6.49
CA PRO A 14 -5.24 1.09 -5.10
C PRO A 14 -3.89 1.80 -4.87
N PRO A 15 -3.73 2.55 -3.77
CA PRO A 15 -2.40 2.91 -3.29
C PRO A 15 -1.68 1.64 -2.82
N LEU A 16 -0.49 1.39 -3.38
CA LEU A 16 0.32 0.21 -3.07
C LEU A 16 1.74 0.62 -2.69
N GLN A 17 2.24 0.03 -1.62
CA GLN A 17 3.67 0.01 -1.29
C GLN A 17 4.19 -1.41 -1.46
N CYS A 18 5.38 -1.56 -2.02
CA CYS A 18 6.05 -2.84 -2.19
C CYS A 18 7.42 -2.77 -1.51
N ASN A 19 7.59 -3.55 -0.45
CA ASN A 19 8.85 -3.73 0.25
C ASN A 19 9.41 -5.12 -0.06
N GLN A 20 10.68 -5.35 0.24
CA GLN A 20 11.31 -6.64 0.02
C GLN A 20 12.36 -6.96 1.08
N ASP A 21 12.57 -8.25 1.28
CA ASP A 21 13.76 -8.83 1.88
C ASP A 21 14.44 -9.76 0.86
N GLU A 22 15.37 -10.63 1.28
CA GLU A 22 16.07 -11.53 0.37
C GLU A 22 15.17 -12.62 -0.23
N GLU A 23 14.11 -13.04 0.47
CA GLU A 23 13.29 -14.21 0.12
C GLU A 23 11.87 -13.84 -0.33
N SER A 24 11.40 -12.63 -0.03
CA SER A 24 10.01 -12.24 -0.20
C SER A 24 9.83 -10.79 -0.67
N LEU A 25 8.64 -10.52 -1.22
CA LEU A 25 8.09 -9.19 -1.40
C LEU A 25 6.89 -9.02 -0.46
N THR A 26 6.82 -7.90 0.23
CA THR A 26 5.69 -7.51 1.08
C THR A 26 4.94 -6.35 0.45
N LEU A 27 3.72 -6.64 -0.01
CA LEU A 27 2.80 -5.66 -0.56
C LEU A 27 1.90 -5.10 0.54
N LEU A 28 1.87 -3.78 0.71
CA LEU A 28 0.94 -3.09 1.60
C LEU A 28 -0.07 -2.30 0.77
N ILE A 29 -1.33 -2.72 0.85
CA ILE A 29 -2.48 -2.08 0.20
C ILE A 29 -3.17 -1.19 1.21
N GLN A 30 -3.14 0.13 1.00
CA GLN A 30 -3.70 1.11 1.93
C GLN A 30 -5.16 1.45 1.58
N VAL A 31 -6.02 0.44 1.61
CA VAL A 31 -7.46 0.59 1.37
C VAL A 31 -8.23 0.10 2.59
N PRO A 32 -9.10 0.93 3.20
CA PRO A 32 -9.91 0.52 4.35
C PRO A 32 -11.11 -0.34 3.93
N ARG A 33 -11.66 -1.09 4.90
CA ARG A 33 -12.89 -1.89 4.76
C ARG A 33 -12.85 -2.87 3.58
N ILE A 34 -11.69 -3.46 3.30
CA ILE A 34 -11.55 -4.56 2.34
C ILE A 34 -12.44 -5.72 2.80
N GLN A 35 -13.18 -6.33 1.87
CA GLN A 35 -13.91 -7.56 2.10
C GLN A 35 -12.98 -8.76 1.87
N PRO A 36 -12.53 -9.49 2.91
CA PRO A 36 -11.53 -10.55 2.73
C PRO A 36 -11.97 -11.63 1.73
N GLN A 37 -13.25 -12.00 1.74
CA GLN A 37 -13.84 -12.99 0.83
C GLN A 37 -13.87 -12.57 -0.65
N SER A 38 -13.64 -11.29 -0.93
CA SER A 38 -13.62 -10.76 -2.31
C SER A 38 -12.23 -10.81 -2.94
N LEU A 39 -11.18 -11.08 -2.14
CA LEU A 39 -9.80 -11.10 -2.62
C LEU A 39 -9.60 -12.29 -3.56
N GLN A 40 -9.15 -11.97 -4.77
CA GLN A 40 -8.83 -12.95 -5.79
C GLN A 40 -7.46 -12.61 -6.36
N GLY A 41 -6.48 -13.46 -6.06
CA GLY A 41 -5.10 -13.34 -6.52
C GLY A 41 -4.77 -14.36 -7.60
N ASP A 42 -4.01 -13.94 -8.61
CA ASP A 42 -3.42 -14.80 -9.63
C ASP A 42 -1.91 -14.58 -9.65
N VAL A 43 -1.16 -15.61 -9.25
CA VAL A 43 0.30 -15.58 -9.14
C VAL A 43 0.92 -16.41 -10.25
N SER A 44 1.89 -15.81 -10.93
CA SER A 44 2.71 -16.44 -11.94
C SER A 44 4.18 -16.07 -11.71
N PRO A 45 5.14 -16.76 -12.35
CA PRO A 45 6.56 -16.50 -12.09
C PRO A 45 6.98 -15.04 -12.29
N PHE A 46 6.35 -14.28 -13.17
CA PHE A 46 6.78 -12.90 -13.47
C PHE A 46 5.74 -11.84 -13.12
N ARG A 47 4.58 -12.24 -12.61
CA ARG A 47 3.42 -11.36 -12.46
C ARG A 47 2.55 -11.78 -11.29
N TYR A 48 1.93 -10.79 -10.68
CA TYR A 48 0.87 -10.98 -9.71
C TYR A 48 -0.30 -10.05 -10.03
N LYS A 49 -1.52 -10.58 -10.09
CA LYS A 49 -2.74 -9.80 -10.25
C LYS A 49 -3.62 -10.00 -9.04
N LEU A 50 -4.19 -8.92 -8.51
CA LEU A 50 -5.16 -8.99 -7.42
C LEU A 50 -6.38 -8.15 -7.75
N CYS A 51 -7.56 -8.70 -7.47
CA CYS A 51 -8.82 -7.99 -7.47
C CYS A 51 -9.50 -8.11 -6.10
N PHE A 52 -10.19 -7.07 -5.65
CA PHE A 52 -11.01 -7.09 -4.42
C PHE A 52 -12.06 -5.99 -4.40
N SER A 53 -12.99 -6.09 -3.46
CA SER A 53 -13.96 -5.04 -3.17
C SER A 53 -13.92 -4.59 -1.72
N THR A 54 -14.44 -3.39 -1.48
CA THR A 54 -14.66 -2.85 -0.14
C THR A 54 -16.12 -3.01 0.27
N GLN A 55 -16.42 -2.87 1.56
CA GLN A 55 -17.80 -2.88 2.09
C GLN A 55 -18.71 -1.84 1.41
N ASP A 56 -18.13 -0.72 0.93
CA ASP A 56 -18.86 0.35 0.23
C ASP A 56 -19.05 0.08 -1.27
N LEU A 57 -18.84 -1.17 -1.71
CA LEU A 57 -19.02 -1.63 -3.09
C LEU A 57 -18.06 -0.94 -4.09
N VAL A 58 -16.92 -0.45 -3.63
CA VAL A 58 -15.83 0.01 -4.50
C VAL A 58 -14.97 -1.19 -4.89
N TYR A 59 -14.73 -1.35 -6.20
CA TYR A 59 -13.92 -2.43 -6.76
C TYR A 59 -12.52 -1.92 -7.09
N TYR A 60 -11.51 -2.69 -6.70
CA TYR A 60 -10.10 -2.42 -6.92
C TYR A 60 -9.45 -3.57 -7.68
N SER A 61 -8.48 -3.22 -8.51
CA SER A 61 -7.62 -4.18 -9.19
C SER A 61 -6.22 -3.59 -9.35
N PHE A 62 -5.21 -4.44 -9.31
CA PHE A 62 -3.88 -4.07 -9.78
C PHE A 62 -3.17 -5.24 -10.43
N PHE A 63 -2.10 -4.89 -11.14
CA PHE A 63 -1.23 -5.79 -11.85
C PHE A 63 0.22 -5.44 -11.53
N LEU A 64 0.98 -6.45 -11.11
CA LEU A 64 2.42 -6.42 -10.94
C LEU A 64 3.09 -7.19 -12.05
N GLN A 65 4.21 -6.65 -12.50
CA GLN A 65 5.14 -7.36 -13.38
C GLN A 65 6.57 -7.15 -12.88
N PHE A 66 7.41 -8.17 -13.04
CA PHE A 66 8.82 -8.14 -12.66
C PHE A 66 9.72 -8.32 -13.87
N ALA A 67 10.99 -7.92 -13.73
CA ALA A 67 12.01 -8.14 -14.74
C ALA A 67 12.20 -9.65 -15.02
N PRO A 68 12.64 -10.05 -16.23
CA PRO A 68 12.78 -11.47 -16.61
C PRO A 68 13.68 -12.33 -15.70
N GLU A 69 14.64 -11.71 -15.01
CA GLU A 69 15.54 -12.32 -14.03
C GLU A 69 14.89 -12.51 -12.64
N ASN A 70 13.79 -11.82 -12.37
CA ASN A 70 13.12 -11.77 -11.06
C ASN A 70 11.87 -12.64 -11.08
N LYS A 71 11.97 -13.83 -10.49
CA LYS A 71 10.88 -14.80 -10.45
C LYS A 71 10.25 -14.91 -9.08
N LEU A 72 8.92 -14.92 -9.05
CA LEU A 72 8.13 -15.34 -7.92
C LEU A 72 8.03 -16.86 -7.85
N ASN A 73 7.87 -17.35 -6.62
CA ASN A 73 7.33 -18.66 -6.35
C ASN A 73 5.83 -18.68 -6.70
N THR A 74 5.35 -19.74 -7.33
CA THR A 74 3.93 -19.88 -7.70
C THR A 74 3.05 -20.46 -6.59
N LYS A 75 3.57 -20.58 -5.36
CA LYS A 75 2.77 -20.91 -4.18
C LYS A 75 1.75 -19.81 -3.89
N GLU A 76 0.65 -20.19 -3.23
CA GLU A 76 -0.35 -19.22 -2.80
C GLU A 76 0.27 -18.13 -1.89
N PRO A 77 0.00 -16.84 -2.17
CA PRO A 77 0.47 -15.74 -1.33
C PRO A 77 -0.09 -15.81 0.09
N VAL A 78 0.69 -15.35 1.07
CA VAL A 78 0.18 -15.16 2.43
C VAL A 78 -0.53 -13.82 2.51
N VAL A 79 -1.80 -13.83 2.93
CA VAL A 79 -2.64 -12.63 2.95
C VAL A 79 -3.12 -12.35 4.37
N SER A 80 -2.94 -11.12 4.83
CA SER A 80 -3.46 -10.62 6.11
C SER A 80 -4.28 -9.35 5.88
N VAL A 81 -5.56 -9.37 6.26
CA VAL A 81 -6.47 -8.24 6.07
C VAL A 81 -6.82 -7.62 7.41
N SER A 82 -6.64 -6.31 7.53
CA SER A 82 -7.04 -5.51 8.68
C SER A 82 -8.23 -4.62 8.32
N SER A 83 -8.74 -3.86 9.30
CA SER A 83 -9.81 -2.88 9.04
C SER A 83 -9.40 -1.76 8.08
N ASN A 84 -8.10 -1.46 7.99
CA ASN A 84 -7.58 -0.25 7.31
C ASN A 84 -6.65 -0.57 6.11
N ASN A 85 -6.17 -1.81 6.00
CA ASN A 85 -5.21 -2.21 4.98
C ASN A 85 -5.25 -3.72 4.74
N ALA A 86 -4.56 -4.17 3.69
CA ALA A 86 -4.18 -5.56 3.53
C ALA A 86 -2.66 -5.67 3.31
N VAL A 87 -2.08 -6.76 3.81
CA VAL A 87 -0.69 -7.14 3.58
C VAL A 87 -0.69 -8.44 2.79
N ILE A 88 0.10 -8.50 1.72
CA ILE A 88 0.26 -9.70 0.89
C ILE A 88 1.75 -9.99 0.77
N GLU A 89 2.14 -11.19 1.14
CA GLU A 89 3.51 -11.68 1.01
C GLU A 89 3.61 -12.57 -0.22
N LEU A 90 4.53 -12.23 -1.12
CA LEU A 90 4.87 -13.01 -2.31
C LEU A 90 6.27 -13.58 -2.13
N ALA A 91 6.38 -14.90 -2.07
CA ALA A 91 7.69 -15.55 -1.99
C ALA A 91 8.42 -15.44 -3.34
N LYS A 92 9.73 -15.17 -3.30
CA LYS A 92 10.63 -15.23 -4.44
C LYS A 92 10.93 -16.69 -4.78
N SER A 93 11.28 -16.94 -6.04
CA SER A 93 11.81 -18.24 -6.42
C SER A 93 13.20 -18.42 -5.79
N PRO A 94 13.59 -19.62 -5.32
CA PRO A 94 14.88 -19.85 -4.68
C PRO A 94 16.10 -19.41 -5.49
N GLU A 95 16.03 -19.53 -6.83
CA GLU A 95 17.08 -19.10 -7.75
C GLU A 95 17.14 -17.57 -7.97
N CYS A 96 16.16 -16.84 -7.45
CA CYS A 96 16.00 -15.39 -7.58
C CYS A 96 15.98 -14.68 -6.22
N HIS A 97 16.49 -15.33 -5.16
CA HIS A 97 16.70 -14.68 -3.87
C HIS A 97 17.69 -13.50 -3.99
N GLY A 98 17.61 -12.58 -3.04
CA GLY A 98 18.34 -11.32 -3.02
C GLY A 98 17.46 -10.12 -3.38
N HIS A 99 18.04 -8.93 -3.33
CA HIS A 99 17.31 -7.68 -3.58
C HIS A 99 17.13 -7.42 -5.08
N TRP A 100 15.88 -7.19 -5.48
CA TRP A 100 15.51 -6.81 -6.84
C TRP A 100 15.63 -5.29 -7.00
N ARG A 101 16.01 -4.81 -8.18
CA ARG A 101 16.18 -3.38 -8.43
C ARG A 101 14.85 -2.69 -8.73
N GLU A 102 14.08 -3.26 -9.65
CA GLU A 102 12.82 -2.69 -10.12
C GLU A 102 11.63 -3.67 -10.09
N TRP A 103 10.44 -3.08 -10.12
CA TRP A 103 9.17 -3.74 -10.30
C TRP A 103 8.22 -2.80 -11.05
N TYR A 104 7.17 -3.36 -11.64
CA TYR A 104 6.22 -2.59 -12.45
C TYR A 104 4.82 -2.69 -11.85
N TYR A 105 4.13 -1.56 -11.73
CA TYR A 105 2.82 -1.43 -11.10
C TYR A 105 1.81 -0.73 -12.01
N GLY A 106 0.59 -1.24 -12.09
CA GLY A 106 -0.48 -0.58 -12.84
C GLY A 106 -1.83 -1.23 -12.63
N LEU A 107 -2.87 -0.65 -13.24
CA LEU A 107 -4.21 -1.25 -13.24
C LEU A 107 -4.25 -2.51 -14.11
N ASN A 108 -3.47 -2.52 -15.19
CA ASN A 108 -3.36 -3.58 -16.18
C ASN A 108 -1.97 -3.50 -16.87
N LYS A 109 -1.73 -4.40 -17.83
CA LYS A 109 -0.45 -4.50 -18.55
C LYS A 109 -0.08 -3.24 -19.34
N ASP A 110 -1.08 -2.47 -19.78
CA ASP A 110 -0.88 -1.30 -20.64
C ASP A 110 -0.65 -0.01 -19.83
N SER A 111 -0.79 -0.08 -18.50
CA SER A 111 -0.66 1.04 -17.55
C SER A 111 0.43 0.81 -16.51
N LEU A 112 1.40 -0.05 -16.82
CA LEU A 112 2.51 -0.36 -15.94
C LEU A 112 3.49 0.81 -15.88
N GLU A 113 3.73 1.32 -14.67
CA GLU A 113 4.81 2.25 -14.34
C GLU A 113 5.97 1.51 -13.68
N GLU A 114 7.19 1.85 -14.06
CA GLU A 114 8.39 1.38 -13.36
C GLU A 114 8.47 2.00 -11.96
N LYS A 115 8.85 1.18 -10.99
CA LYS A 115 9.13 1.56 -9.61
C LYS A 115 10.44 0.92 -9.19
N LEU A 116 11.29 1.68 -8.51
CA LEU A 116 12.53 1.18 -7.94
C LEU A 116 12.30 0.77 -6.49
N PHE A 117 12.97 -0.28 -6.04
CA PHE A 117 13.09 -0.56 -4.62
C PHE A 117 14.14 0.35 -4.01
N VAL A 118 13.85 0.91 -2.83
CA VAL A 118 14.80 1.77 -2.12
C VAL A 118 15.97 0.92 -1.61
N ASN A 119 17.20 1.35 -1.89
CA ASN A 119 18.44 0.77 -1.41
C ASN A 119 19.43 1.89 -1.02
N GLU A 120 20.60 1.53 -0.50
CA GLU A 120 21.61 2.51 -0.06
C GLU A 120 22.09 3.41 -1.20
N GLU A 121 22.06 2.92 -2.44
CA GLU A 121 22.55 3.64 -3.62
C GLU A 121 21.53 4.69 -4.11
N ASN A 122 20.23 4.41 -3.99
CA ASN A 122 19.16 5.27 -4.53
C ASN A 122 18.34 6.03 -3.48
N VAL A 123 18.62 5.84 -2.18
CA VAL A 123 17.89 6.51 -1.09
C VAL A 123 17.84 8.03 -1.25
N ASN A 124 18.93 8.63 -1.76
CA ASN A 124 19.01 10.07 -1.93
C ASN A 124 18.06 10.56 -3.03
N GLU A 125 17.98 9.84 -4.16
CA GLU A 125 17.08 10.18 -5.27
C GLU A 125 15.61 10.11 -4.82
N VAL A 126 15.27 9.07 -4.03
CA VAL A 126 13.93 8.89 -3.48
C VAL A 126 13.57 9.98 -2.47
N LEU A 127 14.50 10.37 -1.60
CA LEU A 127 14.29 11.46 -0.65
C LEU A 127 14.05 12.79 -1.37
N GLU A 128 14.84 13.10 -2.39
CA GLU A 128 14.68 14.32 -3.17
C GLU A 128 13.32 14.35 -3.90
N GLU A 129 12.84 13.23 -4.45
CA GLU A 129 11.51 13.14 -5.06
C GLU A 129 10.39 13.40 -4.05
N VAL A 130 10.46 12.79 -2.87
CA VAL A 130 9.48 12.97 -1.78
C VAL A 130 9.44 14.42 -1.29
N LEU A 131 10.61 15.05 -1.15
CA LEU A 131 10.74 16.44 -0.72
C LEU A 131 10.31 17.44 -1.81
N SER A 132 10.47 17.08 -3.08
CA SER A 132 10.09 17.92 -4.23
C SER A 132 8.59 17.85 -4.55
N SER A 133 7.92 16.78 -4.15
CA SER A 133 6.46 16.69 -4.25
C SER A 133 5.83 17.66 -3.26
N PRO A 134 4.86 18.52 -3.67
CA PRO A 134 4.11 19.34 -2.74
C PRO A 134 3.29 18.40 -1.86
N PHE A 135 3.88 18.00 -0.75
CA PHE A 135 3.31 17.09 0.22
C PHE A 135 2.00 17.70 0.72
N LYS A 136 0.87 17.22 0.17
CA LYS A 136 -0.46 17.52 0.72
C LYS A 136 -0.65 16.66 1.95
N GLN A 137 0.14 16.94 2.98
CA GLN A 137 -0.18 16.52 4.32
C GLN A 137 -1.48 17.26 4.69
N THR A 138 -2.62 16.63 4.49
CA THR A 138 -3.83 16.93 5.28
C THR A 138 -3.64 16.36 6.68
N MET A 139 -2.48 16.58 7.30
CA MET A 139 -2.40 16.61 8.74
C MET A 139 -2.78 18.02 9.15
N SER A 140 -3.87 18.13 9.90
CA SER A 140 -4.21 19.34 10.64
C SER A 140 -2.96 19.83 11.36
N LEU A 141 -2.36 20.92 10.84
CA LEU A 141 -1.12 21.55 11.31
C LEU A 141 -1.26 22.23 12.69
N THR A 142 -2.22 21.80 13.50
CA THR A 142 -2.32 22.26 14.89
C THR A 142 -1.84 21.13 15.80
N PRO A 143 -0.53 21.11 16.15
CA PRO A 143 -0.11 20.31 17.30
C PRO A 143 -1.01 20.68 18.50
N PRO A 144 -1.45 19.70 19.30
CA PRO A 144 -2.27 19.99 20.46
C PRO A 144 -1.51 20.95 21.37
N LEU A 145 -2.22 21.90 21.98
CA LEU A 145 -1.60 22.71 23.02
C LEU A 145 -1.43 21.80 24.24
N ILE A 146 -0.18 21.47 24.56
CA ILE A 146 0.19 20.63 25.69
C ILE A 146 0.56 21.56 26.85
N GLU A 147 -0.20 21.48 27.94
CA GLU A 147 0.08 22.18 29.19
C GLU A 147 0.35 21.15 30.28
N VAL A 148 1.54 21.22 30.89
CA VAL A 148 1.90 20.39 32.04
C VAL A 148 1.43 21.12 33.29
N LEU A 149 0.39 20.58 33.92
CA LEU A 149 -0.24 21.21 35.08
C LEU A 149 0.54 20.93 36.36
N GLN A 150 1.18 19.76 36.46
CA GLN A 150 1.91 19.36 37.66
C GLN A 150 2.99 18.33 37.33
N VAL A 151 4.16 18.52 37.94
CA VAL A 151 5.23 17.52 38.02
C VAL A 151 5.65 17.39 39.48
N THR A 152 5.63 16.18 39.99
CA THR A 152 6.16 15.77 41.30
C THR A 152 6.88 14.44 41.14
N ASP A 153 7.72 14.06 42.10
CA ASP A 153 8.47 12.79 42.07
C ASP A 153 7.56 11.55 41.95
N SER A 154 6.29 11.66 42.34
CA SER A 154 5.32 10.56 42.31
C SER A 154 4.23 10.69 41.24
N LYS A 155 4.12 11.83 40.53
CA LYS A 155 3.03 12.07 39.57
C LYS A 155 3.32 13.18 38.57
N ILE A 156 2.95 12.94 37.32
CA ILE A 156 2.89 13.93 36.24
C ILE A 156 1.44 14.06 35.76
N GLN A 157 0.95 15.29 35.61
CA GLN A 157 -0.39 15.59 35.07
C GLN A 157 -0.28 16.52 33.87
N ILE A 158 -0.73 16.03 32.71
CA ILE A 158 -0.65 16.73 31.42
C ILE A 158 -2.07 16.94 30.89
N HIS A 159 -2.35 18.15 30.41
CA HIS A 159 -3.56 18.48 29.69
C HIS A 159 -3.22 18.76 28.23
N ALA A 160 -3.87 18.05 27.31
CA ALA A 160 -3.69 18.24 25.88
C ALA A 160 -5.01 18.71 25.26
N LYS A 161 -5.03 19.90 24.68
CA LYS A 161 -6.21 20.47 24.01
C LYS A 161 -6.04 20.40 22.49
N VAL A 162 -6.87 19.59 21.83
CA VAL A 162 -6.94 19.54 20.36
C VAL A 162 -7.73 20.75 19.88
N ARG A 163 -7.12 21.61 19.05
CA ARG A 163 -7.81 22.73 18.40
C ARG A 163 -8.32 22.24 17.05
N ILE A 164 -9.63 22.03 16.93
CA ILE A 164 -10.27 21.73 15.64
C ILE A 164 -10.99 23.01 15.19
N TRP A 165 -10.53 23.64 14.12
CA TRP A 165 -11.32 24.65 13.41
C TRP A 165 -12.13 23.94 12.33
N TRP A 166 -13.45 23.87 12.50
CA TRP A 166 -14.35 23.61 11.38
C TRP A 166 -14.65 24.97 10.73
N THR A 167 -14.18 25.20 9.51
CA THR A 167 -14.72 26.28 8.66
C THR A 167 -15.98 25.76 7.98
N LEU A 168 -17.11 26.42 8.28
CA LEU A 168 -18.38 26.34 7.57
C LEU A 168 -18.27 26.93 6.15
#